data_AF-A0AAW1LLL0-F1
#
_entry.id   AF-A0AAW1LLL0-F1
#
_cell.length_a   1.000
_cell.length_b   1.000
_cell.length_c   1.000
_cell.angle_alpha   90.00
_cell.angle_beta   90.00
_cell.angle_gamma   90.00
#
_symmetry.space_group_name_H-M   'P 1'
#
loop_
_entity.id
_entity.type
_entity.pdbx_description
1 polymer ?
#
loop_
_entity_poly.entity_id
_entity_poly.type
_entity_poly.pdbx_seq_one_letter_code
_entity_poly.pdbx_strand_id
1 'polypeptide(L)' 'MFVMVKLNMSLLQDIEDDIDFCIKLAKEDKMVILPGTAVGMRNWLRITFALEPTCLNEGLERIKLFCQRHATTL' A
#
# COMPACT_ATOMS: atom_id res chain seq x y z
N MET A 1 14.82 -6.80 4.46
CA MET A 1 13.82 -7.90 4.49
C MET A 1 12.45 -7.32 4.15
N PHE A 2 11.61 -8.06 3.45
CA PHE A 2 10.31 -7.57 2.97
C PHE A 2 9.24 -8.68 2.98
N VAL A 3 7.98 -8.26 2.96
CA VAL A 3 6.82 -9.13 2.71
C VAL A 3 6.11 -8.71 1.45
N MET A 4 5.51 -9.68 0.75
CA MET A 4 4.59 -9.44 -0.35
C MET A 4 3.15 -9.48 0.19
N VAL A 5 2.36 -8.43 -0.07
CA VAL A 5 0.96 -8.33 0.36
C VAL A 5 0.07 -8.18 -0.86
N LYS A 6 -0.93 -9.05 -1.01
CA LYS A 6 -1.89 -8.97 -2.11
C LYS A 6 -2.96 -7.94 -1.79
N LEU A 7 -3.20 -7.02 -2.72
CA LEU A 7 -4.32 -6.09 -2.63
C LEU A 7 -5.61 -6.81 -2.98
N ASN A 8 -6.64 -6.61 -2.16
CA ASN A 8 -7.99 -6.97 -2.52
C ASN A 8 -8.68 -5.77 -3.17
N MET A 9 -8.60 -5.69 -4.50
CA MET A 9 -9.12 -4.56 -5.28
C MET A 9 -10.63 -4.37 -5.12
N SER A 10 -11.39 -5.42 -4.76
CA SER A 10 -12.84 -5.29 -4.54
C SER A 10 -13.22 -4.48 -3.30
N LEU A 11 -12.25 -4.18 -2.43
CA LEU A 11 -12.47 -3.41 -1.21
C LEU A 11 -12.00 -1.96 -1.34
N LEU A 12 -11.45 -1.59 -2.50
CA LEU A 12 -10.91 -0.26 -2.75
C LEU A 12 -11.75 0.44 -3.83
N GLN A 13 -12.15 1.67 -3.57
CA GLN A 13 -12.72 2.59 -4.56
C GLN A 13 -11.64 3.54 -5.06
N ASP A 14 -11.79 4.02 -6.29
CA ASP A 14 -10.89 5.02 -6.90
C ASP A 14 -9.39 4.63 -6.92
N ILE A 15 -9.08 3.32 -6.92
CA ILE A 15 -7.73 2.78 -7.08
C ILE A 15 -7.77 1.67 -8.15
N GLU A 16 -7.04 1.87 -9.23
CA GLU A 16 -7.11 0.96 -10.40
C GLU A 16 -6.28 -0.31 -10.25
N ASP A 17 -5.07 -0.20 -9.71
CA ASP A 17 -4.11 -1.30 -9.53
C ASP A 17 -3.07 -0.97 -8.43
N ASP A 18 -2.06 -1.84 -8.27
CA ASP A 18 -0.97 -1.61 -7.32
C ASP A 18 -0.08 -0.40 -7.65
N ILE A 19 0.04 -0.02 -8.93
CA ILE A 19 0.81 1.17 -9.32
C ILE A 19 0.07 2.43 -8.89
N ASP A 20 -1.22 2.54 -9.20
CA ASP A 20 -2.06 3.67 -8.79
C ASP A 20 -2.14 3.78 -7.26
N PHE A 21 -2.31 2.65 -6.56
CA PHE A 21 -2.24 2.60 -5.09
C PHE A 21 -0.95 3.25 -4.56
N CYS A 22 0.21 2.85 -5.11
CA CYS A 22 1.52 3.36 -4.66
C CYS A 22 1.70 4.85 -4.99
N ILE A 23 1.23 5.29 -6.15
CA ILE A 23 1.30 6.71 -6.56
C ILE A 23 0.43 7.58 -5.64
N LYS A 24 -0.80 7.17 -5.36
CA LYS A 24 -1.71 7.89 -4.47
C LYS A 24 -1.18 7.93 -3.04
N LEU A 25 -0.72 6.81 -2.50
CA LEU A 25 -0.11 6.75 -1.16
C LEU A 25 1.11 7.69 -1.04
N ALA A 26 1.96 7.75 -2.07
CA ALA A 26 3.11 8.65 -2.09
C ALA A 26 2.70 10.13 -2.14
N LYS A 27 1.63 10.47 -2.86
CA LYS A 27 1.12 11.84 -2.97
C LYS A 27 0.42 12.30 -1.70
N GLU A 28 -0.48 11.49 -1.16
CA GLU A 28 -1.35 11.79 -0.02
C GLU A 28 -0.63 11.69 1.32
N ASP A 29 0.04 10.57 1.60
CA ASP A 29 0.62 10.26 2.93
C ASP A 29 2.15 10.35 2.97
N LYS A 30 2.77 10.77 1.86
CA LYS A 30 4.24 10.86 1.69
C LYS A 30 4.95 9.54 1.98
N MET A 31 4.28 8.43 1.70
CA MET A 31 4.80 7.10 1.95
C MET A 31 5.05 6.35 0.64
N VAL A 32 6.26 5.83 0.49
CA VAL A 32 6.68 5.10 -0.72
C VAL A 32 6.78 3.62 -0.40
N ILE A 33 6.06 2.81 -1.17
CA ILE A 33 6.16 1.35 -1.20
C ILE A 33 6.37 0.91 -2.65
N LEU A 34 6.96 -0.28 -2.85
CA LEU A 34 7.19 -0.78 -4.20
C LEU A 34 5.94 -1.54 -4.70
N PRO A 35 5.37 -1.17 -5.87
CA PRO A 35 4.32 -1.94 -6.51
C PRO A 35 4.86 -3.31 -6.96
N GLY A 36 4.06 -4.35 -6.76
CA GLY A 36 4.40 -5.72 -7.14
C GLY A 36 4.56 -5.89 -8.64
N THR A 37 3.89 -5.07 -9.45
CA THR A 37 4.04 -5.03 -10.92
C THR A 37 5.49 -4.77 -11.33
N ALA A 38 6.25 -3.98 -10.56
CA ALA A 38 7.68 -3.75 -10.82
C ALA A 38 8.55 -5.02 -10.66
N VAL A 39 8.02 -6.06 -10.02
CA VAL A 39 8.64 -7.38 -9.84
C VAL A 39 7.79 -8.52 -10.42
N GLY A 40 6.89 -8.21 -11.37
CA GLY A 40 6.10 -9.20 -12.11
C GLY A 40 4.86 -9.74 -11.37
N MET A 41 4.43 -9.11 -10.28
CA MET A 41 3.29 -9.53 -9.45
C MET A 41 2.18 -8.46 -9.40
N ARG A 42 1.25 -8.51 -10.36
CA ARG A 42 0.13 -7.54 -10.46
C ARG A 42 -0.78 -7.55 -9.21
N ASN A 43 -1.16 -6.36 -8.73
CA ASN A 43 -1.99 -6.15 -7.54
C ASN A 43 -1.35 -6.67 -6.25
N TRP A 44 -0.02 -6.68 -6.17
CA TRP A 44 0.72 -6.94 -4.93
C TRP A 44 1.53 -5.71 -4.52
N LEU A 45 1.93 -5.67 -3.25
CA LEU A 45 2.80 -4.65 -2.68
C LEU A 45 4.02 -5.33 -2.06
N ARG A 46 5.20 -4.74 -2.20
CA ARG A 46 6.40 -5.16 -1.45
C ARG A 46 6.68 -4.18 -0.32
N ILE A 47 6.38 -4.59 0.90
CA ILE A 47 6.55 -3.77 2.12
C ILE A 47 7.85 -4.19 2.82
N THR A 48 8.73 -3.23 3.05
CA THR A 48 9.98 -3.43 3.81
C THR A 48 9.71 -3.32 5.30
N PHE A 49 10.20 -4.27 6.09
CA PHE A 49 10.10 -4.25 7.55
C PHE A 49 11.49 -4.21 8.23
N ALA A 50 12.56 -4.03 7.46
CA ALA A 50 13.91 -3.84 7.99
C ALA A 50 14.11 -2.37 8.43
N LEU A 51 13.29 -1.93 9.37
CA LEU A 51 13.19 -0.58 9.92
C LEU A 51 13.07 -0.69 11.45
N GLU A 52 13.27 0.41 12.16
CA GLU A 52 12.92 0.48 13.59
C GLU A 52 11.43 0.17 13.81
N PRO A 53 11.05 -0.56 14.88
CA PRO A 53 9.65 -0.93 15.13
C PRO A 53 8.68 0.26 15.20
N THR A 54 9.14 1.40 15.72
CA THR A 54 8.35 2.64 15.79
C THR A 54 8.02 3.17 14.39
N CYS A 55 9.01 3.27 13.52
CA CYS A 55 8.81 3.69 12.13
C CYS A 55 7.91 2.72 11.37
N LEU A 56 8.04 1.41 11.63
CA LEU A 56 7.18 0.40 11.01
C LEU A 56 5.72 0.56 11.46
N ASN A 57 5.47 0.73 12.77
CA ASN A 57 4.12 0.92 13.29
C ASN A 57 3.46 2.20 12.75
N GLU A 58 4.19 3.30 12.69
CA GLU A 58 3.68 4.55 12.10
C GLU A 58 3.36 4.40 10.62
N GLY A 59 4.24 3.74 9.85
CA GLY A 59 4.00 3.46 8.43
C GLY A 59 2.77 2.59 8.21
N LEU A 60 2.59 1.53 9.01
CA LEU A 60 1.43 0.65 8.93
C LEU A 60 0.13 1.38 9.27
N GLU A 61 0.13 2.26 10.28
CA GLU A 61 -1.07 3.06 10.61
C GLU A 61 -1.42 4.04 9.48
N ARG A 62 -0.43 4.65 8.82
CA ARG A 62 -0.67 5.48 7.62
C ARG A 62 -1.28 4.68 6.47
N ILE A 63 -0.76 3.48 6.18
CA ILE A 63 -1.35 2.59 5.16
C ILE A 63 -2.80 2.26 5.53
N LYS A 64 -3.08 1.94 6.78
CA LYS A 64 -4.42 1.59 7.25
C LYS A 64 -5.40 2.77 7.04
N LEU A 65 -5.02 3.97 7.44
CA LEU A 65 -5.84 5.18 7.24
C LEU A 65 -6.05 5.46 5.74
N PHE A 66 -5.02 5.29 4.92
CA PHE A 66 -5.14 5.41 3.46
C PHE A 66 -6.16 4.40 2.91
N CYS A 67 -6.05 3.12 3.25
CA CYS A 67 -7.00 2.09 2.83
C CYS A 67 -8.43 2.39 3.30
N GLN A 68 -8.62 2.97 4.48
CA GLN A 68 -9.94 3.34 4.99
C GLN A 68 -10.57 4.50 4.21
N ARG A 69 -9.78 5.50 3.78
CA ARG A 69 -10.28 6.62 2.96
C ARG A 69 -10.69 6.15 1.56
N HIS A 70 -9.96 5.19 1.02
CA HIS A 70 -10.22 4.59 -0.30
C HIS A 70 -11.02 3.29 -0.20
N ALA A 71 -11.65 2.99 0.94
CA ALA A 71 -12.48 1.80 1.07
C ALA A 71 -13.78 1.95 0.27
N THR A 72 -14.21 0.90 -0.42
CA THR A 72 -15.53 0.89 -1.08
C THR A 72 -16.63 1.09 -0.03
N THR A 73 -17.53 2.04 -0.27
CA THR A 73 -18.73 2.21 0.56
C THR A 73 -19.73 1.10 0.20
N LEU A 74 -20.20 0.33 1.19
CA LEU A 74 -21.26 -0.68 1.02
C LEU A 74 -22.60 -0.06 0.63
#